data_AF-A0A1Q4VEI1-F1
#
_entry.id   AF-A0A1Q4VEI1-F1
#
_cell.length_a   1.000
_cell.length_b   1.000
_cell.length_c   1.000
_cell.angle_alpha   90.00
_cell.angle_beta   90.00
_cell.angle_gamma   90.00
#
_symmetry.space_group_name_H-M   'P 1'
#
loop_
_entity.id
_entity.type
_entity.pdbx_description
1 polymer ?
#
loop_
_entity_poly.entity_id
_entity_poly.type
_entity_poly.pdbx_seq_one_letter_code
_entity_poly.pdbx_strand_id
1 'polypeptide(L)'
;MPQPDTFLAVCGNTHLYPGARCRLQGLPDPQTFADRPRPVDVLLRFSDSVTTDAELRTDGPADAVLAVPAYTTGAGTQIEGCTWLVRDFVRTGTRWS
;
A
#
# COMPACT_ATOMS: atom_id res chain seq x y z
N MET A 1 21.08 10.76 3.29
CA MET A 1 19.83 10.48 4.01
C MET A 1 19.54 9.00 3.87
N PRO A 2 19.17 8.25 4.94
CA PRO A 2 18.76 6.86 4.79
C PRO A 2 17.55 6.80 3.85
N GLN A 3 17.58 5.87 2.90
CA GLN A 3 16.48 5.64 1.98
C GLN A 3 15.30 5.06 2.79
N PRO A 4 14.06 5.53 2.60
CA PRO A 4 12.93 5.02 3.36
C PRO A 4 12.75 3.52 3.14
N ASP A 5 12.53 2.78 4.23
CA ASP A 5 12.18 1.36 4.15
C ASP A 5 10.94 1.18 3.26
N THR A 6 10.94 0.10 2.47
CA THR A 6 9.86 -0.23 1.55
C THR A 6 9.27 -1.58 1.94
N PHE A 7 7.95 -1.64 2.03
CA PHE A 7 7.21 -2.85 2.40
C PHE A 7 6.32 -3.27 1.25
N LEU A 8 6.25 -4.57 0.99
CA LEU A 8 5.24 -5.12 0.09
C LEU A 8 3.96 -5.36 0.89
N ALA A 9 2.88 -4.69 0.52
CA ALA A 9 1.55 -4.96 1.05
C ALA A 9 0.86 -6.02 0.20
N VAL A 10 0.41 -7.09 0.86
CA VAL A 10 -0.43 -8.12 0.25
C VAL A 10 -1.88 -7.74 0.48
N CYS A 11 -2.47 -7.04 -0.48
CA CYS A 11 -3.85 -6.59 -0.40
C CYS A 11 -4.81 -7.68 -0.96
N GLY A 12 -5.86 -8.02 -0.22
CA GLY A 12 -7.01 -8.75 -0.73
C GLY A 12 -7.92 -7.82 -1.53
N ASN A 13 -8.57 -8.35 -2.57
CA ASN A 13 -9.50 -7.60 -3.44
C ASN A 13 -8.86 -6.50 -4.28
N THR A 14 -7.61 -6.66 -4.71
CA THR A 14 -7.08 -5.83 -5.80
C THR A 14 -7.75 -6.29 -7.10
N HIS A 15 -8.82 -5.60 -7.52
CA HIS A 15 -9.41 -5.76 -8.86
C HIS A 15 -8.43 -5.41 -9.98
N LEU A 16 -7.24 -4.94 -9.62
CA LEU A 16 -6.15 -4.63 -10.52
C LEU A 16 -5.81 -5.85 -11.36
N TYR A 17 -5.23 -6.92 -10.81
CA TYR A 17 -4.94 -8.18 -11.54
C TYR A 17 -4.61 -9.28 -10.50
N PRO A 18 -4.84 -10.58 -10.77
CA PRO A 18 -4.27 -11.65 -9.96
C PRO A 18 -2.75 -11.49 -9.84
N GLY A 19 -2.25 -11.24 -8.63
CA GLY A 19 -0.81 -11.03 -8.36
C GLY A 19 -0.32 -9.58 -8.42
N ALA A 20 -1.20 -8.58 -8.50
CA ALA A 20 -0.82 -7.18 -8.33
C ALA A 20 -0.08 -6.96 -7.00
N ARG A 21 1.15 -6.43 -7.09
CA ARG A 21 2.04 -6.21 -5.94
C ARG A 21 2.02 -4.73 -5.56
N CYS A 22 1.46 -4.40 -4.40
CA CYS A 22 1.45 -3.06 -3.85
C CYS A 22 2.72 -2.84 -3.01
N ARG A 23 3.52 -1.83 -3.36
CA ARG A 23 4.66 -1.43 -2.52
C ARG A 23 4.30 -0.16 -1.78
N LEU A 24 4.48 -0.18 -0.47
CA LEU A 24 4.26 0.94 0.43
C LEU A 24 5.61 1.50 0.86
N GLN A 25 5.73 2.83 0.79
CA GLN A 25 6.81 3.58 1.42
C GLN A 25 6.24 4.53 2.47
N GLY A 26 7.06 4.88 3.46
CA GLY A 26 6.68 5.81 4.53
C GLY A 26 6.04 5.15 5.75
N LEU A 27 5.88 3.82 5.75
CA LEU A 27 5.41 3.10 6.94
C LEU A 27 6.53 3.06 8.00
N PRO A 28 6.35 3.71 9.17
CA PRO A 28 7.28 3.55 10.29
C PRO A 28 7.03 2.16 10.88
N ASP A 29 7.93 1.20 10.63
CA ASP A 29 7.93 -0.17 11.15
C ASP A 29 6.54 -0.87 11.27
N PRO A 30 6.23 -1.88 10.45
CA PRO A 30 4.95 -2.60 10.51
C PRO A 30 4.51 -3.07 11.90
N GLN A 31 5.45 -3.43 12.79
CA GLN A 31 5.11 -3.79 14.17
C GLN A 31 4.57 -2.60 14.96
N THR A 32 5.12 -1.41 14.75
CA THR A 32 4.62 -0.17 15.39
C THR A 32 3.18 0.13 14.96
N PHE A 33 2.82 -0.11 13.69
CA PHE A 33 1.43 0.02 13.23
C PHE A 33 0.51 -1.02 13.91
N ALA A 34 0.96 -2.27 14.03
CA ALA A 34 0.18 -3.32 14.70
C ALA A 34 -0.05 -3.03 16.20
N ASP A 35 0.97 -2.52 16.89
CA ASP A 35 0.91 -2.22 18.33
C ASP A 35 0.10 -0.93 18.63
N ARG A 36 0.13 0.05 17.72
CA ARG A 36 -0.53 1.35 17.88
C ARG A 36 -1.11 1.82 16.54
N PRO A 37 -2.26 1.28 16.13
CA PRO A 37 -2.85 1.64 14.86
C PRO A 37 -3.25 3.12 14.86
N ARG A 38 -2.60 3.87 13.98
CA ARG A 38 -2.97 5.23 13.60
C ARG A 38 -2.93 5.31 12.08
N PRO A 39 -3.77 6.13 11.44
CA PRO A 39 -3.65 6.37 10.01
C PRO A 39 -2.24 6.82 9.64
N VAL A 40 -1.70 6.25 8.57
CA VAL A 40 -0.37 6.56 8.05
C VAL A 40 -0.50 6.85 6.56
N ASP A 41 -0.08 8.04 6.14
CA ASP A 41 0.08 8.37 4.73
C ASP A 41 1.24 7.55 4.15
N VAL A 42 0.96 6.84 3.08
CA VAL A 42 1.92 5.97 2.39
C VAL A 42 1.92 6.27 0.91
N LEU A 43 3.10 6.13 0.31
CA LEU A 43 3.22 6.17 -1.14
C LEU A 43 2.99 4.77 -1.70
N LEU A 44 1.93 4.60 -2.49
CA LEU A 44 1.58 3.36 -3.14
C LEU A 44 2.12 3.34 -4.56
N ARG A 45 3.01 2.38 -4.87
CA ARG A 45 3.45 2.12 -6.24
C ARG A 45 2.86 0.84 -6.81
N PHE A 46 2.24 0.97 -7.98
CA PHE A 46 1.69 -0.11 -8.79
C PHE A 46 2.75 -0.79 -9.66
N SER A 47 2.42 -1.97 -10.20
CA SER A 47 3.31 -2.74 -11.08
C SER A 47 3.60 -2.05 -12.41
N ASP A 48 2.69 -1.20 -12.89
CA ASP A 48 2.87 -0.35 -14.08
C ASP A 48 3.68 0.92 -13.77
N SER A 49 4.25 1.02 -12.56
CA SER A 49 5.02 2.15 -12.05
C SER A 49 4.24 3.44 -11.77
N VAL A 50 2.91 3.44 -11.92
CA VAL A 50 2.09 4.53 -11.39
C VAL A 50 2.24 4.58 -9.88
N THR A 51 2.28 5.80 -9.36
CA THR A 51 2.42 6.07 -7.94
C THR A 51 1.30 7.02 -7.50
N THR A 52 0.68 6.73 -6.36
CA THR A 52 -0.35 7.57 -5.75
C THR A 52 -0.16 7.63 -4.25
N ASP A 53 -0.58 8.74 -3.64
CA ASP A 53 -0.76 8.81 -2.20
C ASP A 53 -1.92 7.87 -1.80
N ALA A 54 -1.77 7.22 -0.65
CA ALA A 54 -2.76 6.35 -0.05
C ALA A 54 -2.67 6.45 1.48
N GLU A 55 -3.72 6.01 2.18
CA GLU A 55 -3.75 6.00 3.64
C GLU A 55 -3.87 4.55 4.13
N LEU A 56 -2.90 4.10 4.94
CA LEU A 56 -3.03 2.86 5.69
C LEU A 56 -3.71 3.16 7.03
N ARG A 57 -4.83 2.51 7.31
CA ARG A 57 -5.59 2.68 8.56
C ARG A 57 -6.20 1.36 9.01
N THR A 58 -6.87 1.37 10.16
CA THR A 58 -7.69 0.23 10.60
C THR A 58 -9.16 0.43 10.25
N ASP A 59 -9.86 -0.67 9.95
CA ASP A 59 -11.30 -0.74 9.75
C ASP A 59 -11.90 -1.76 10.72
N GLY A 60 -11.87 -1.41 12.01
CA GLY A 60 -12.21 -2.31 13.11
C GLY A 60 -10.99 -2.77 13.92
N PRO A 61 -11.20 -3.64 14.93
CA PRO A 61 -10.19 -3.95 15.93
C PRO A 61 -8.99 -4.78 15.42
N ALA A 62 -9.08 -5.42 14.24
CA ALA A 62 -8.01 -6.26 13.71
C ALA A 62 -7.73 -6.09 12.21
N ASP A 63 -8.58 -5.36 11.48
CA ASP A 63 -8.48 -5.27 10.02
C ASP A 63 -7.70 -4.02 9.61
N ALA A 64 -6.54 -4.21 9.00
CA ALA A 64 -5.79 -3.15 8.34
C ALA A 64 -6.33 -2.96 6.93
N VAL A 65 -6.57 -1.71 6.52
CA VAL A 65 -7.05 -1.37 5.18
C VAL A 65 -6.20 -0.27 4.57
N LEU A 66 -6.03 -0.35 3.25
CA LEU A 66 -5.39 0.67 2.44
C LEU A 66 -6.48 1.43 1.68
N ALA A 67 -6.69 2.69 2.04
CA ALA A 67 -7.58 3.60 1.32
C ALA A 67 -6.80 4.25 0.16
N VAL A 68 -7.25 3.99 -1.05
CA VAL A 68 -6.60 4.42 -2.29
C VAL A 68 -7.55 5.38 -3.02
N PRO A 69 -7.13 6.62 -3.33
CA PRO A 69 -7.94 7.55 -4.09
C PRO A 69 -8.09 7.08 -5.55
N ALA A 70 -8.93 7.77 -6.33
CA ALA A 70 -8.97 7.54 -7.77
C ALA A 70 -7.59 7.82 -8.40
N TYR A 71 -7.19 7.01 -9.37
CA TYR A 71 -5.91 7.16 -10.06
C TYR A 71 -6.00 6.74 -11.53
N THR A 72 -5.00 7.15 -12.31
CA THR A 72 -4.89 6.80 -13.72
C THR A 72 -3.73 5.82 -13.92
N THR A 73 -3.99 4.69 -14.58
CA THR A 73 -2.95 3.69 -14.89
C THR A 73 -1.92 4.23 -15.87
N GLY A 74 -0.79 3.53 -16.03
CA GLY A 74 0.24 3.90 -17.00
C GLY A 74 -0.25 3.87 -18.45
N ALA A 75 -1.35 3.15 -18.71
CA ALA A 75 -2.03 3.11 -20.01
C ALA A 75 -3.08 4.22 -20.20
N GLY A 76 -3.30 5.08 -19.20
CA GLY A 76 -4.29 6.16 -19.25
C GLY A 76 -5.70 5.78 -18.80
N THR A 77 -5.91 4.58 -18.24
CA THR A 77 -7.23 4.16 -17.73
C THR A 77 -7.51 4.77 -16.38
N GLN A 78 -8.65 5.46 -16.22
CA GLN A 78 -9.10 5.95 -14.92
C GLN A 78 -9.68 4.80 -14.07
N ILE A 79 -9.25 4.72 -12.82
CA ILE A 79 -9.74 3.79 -11.81
C ILE A 79 -10.30 4.60 -10.65
N GLU A 80 -11.53 4.29 -10.23
CA GLU A 80 -12.17 4.93 -9.09
C GLU A 80 -11.49 4.55 -7.77
N GLY A 81 -11.63 5.43 -6.77
CA GLY A 81 -11.09 5.20 -5.44
C GLY A 81 -11.70 3.97 -4.77
N CYS A 82 -10.91 3.28 -3.95
CA CYS A 82 -11.32 2.04 -3.30
C CYS A 82 -10.57 1.81 -1.98
N THR A 83 -11.09 0.91 -1.16
CA THR A 83 -10.46 0.47 0.09
C THR A 83 -10.13 -1.01 -0.02
N TRP A 84 -8.88 -1.38 0.24
CA TRP A 84 -8.42 -2.76 0.16
C TRP A 84 -8.04 -3.30 1.54
N LEU A 85 -8.51 -4.50 1.87
CA LEU A 85 -8.05 -5.21 3.06
C LEU A 85 -6.58 -5.59 2.89
N VAL A 86 -5.72 -5.19 3.82
CA VAL A 86 -4.32 -5.60 3.87
C VAL A 86 -4.22 -6.88 4.70
N ARG A 87 -3.79 -7.98 4.08
CA ARG A 87 -3.70 -9.29 4.72
C ARG A 87 -2.35 -9.55 5.37
N ASP A 88 -1.29 -8.99 4.80
CA ASP A 88 0.08 -9.19 5.27
C ASP A 88 1.02 -8.07 4.77
N PHE A 89 2.13 -7.85 5.48
CA PHE A 89 3.22 -6.97 5.10
C PHE A 89 4.52 -7.76 5.01
N VAL A 90 5.10 -7.85 3.82
CA VAL A 90 6.38 -8.51 3.61
C VAL A 90 7.46 -7.45 3.44
N ARG A 91 8.46 -7.42 4.33
CA ARG A 91 9.62 -6.54 4.17
C ARG A 91 10.43 -7.00 2.96
N THR A 92 10.52 -6.17 1.94
CA THR A 92 11.42 -6.38 0.81
C THR A 92 12.57 -5.40 0.96
N GLY A 93 13.81 -5.87 1.08
CA GLY A 93 14.98 -4.99 1.24
C GLY A 93 15.07 -3.89 0.17
N THR A 94 15.95 -2.91 0.39
CA THR A 94 16.05 -1.59 -0.28
C THR A 94 16.25 -1.56 -1.81
N ARG A 95 16.22 -2.67 -2.55
CA ARG A 95 16.61 -2.66 -3.96
C ARG A 95 15.42 -2.58 -4.92
N TRP A 96 15.34 -1.45 -5.60
CA TRP A 96 14.57 -1.24 -6.82
C TRP A 96 15.37 -1.84 -7.98
N SER A 97 14.76 -2.78 -8.71
CA SER A 97 15.21 -3.22 -10.03
C SER A 97 14.01 -3.23 -10.96
#